data_AF-A0A7V8Z1Y5-F1
#
_entry.id   AF-A0A7V8Z1Y5-F1
#
_cell.length_a   1.000
_cell.length_b   1.000
_cell.length_c   1.000
_cell.angle_alpha   90.00
_cell.angle_beta   90.00
_cell.angle_gamma   90.00
#
_symmetry.space_group_name_H-M   'P 1'
#
loop_
_entity.id
_entity.type
_entity.pdbx_description
1 polymer ?
#
loop_
_entity_poly.entity_id
_entity_poly.type
_entity_poly.pdbx_seq_one_letter_code
_entity_poly.pdbx_strand_id
1 'polypeptide(L)'
;MSTRYLVATLFVVCQVSCGGSGPTAPVLGTTSEMCTAGFCVTYPDDWEVVDSSDEFVSLGHPGDDAIAATVSGINMEVLVTTNGLTWPQTPDVALRSFWALIDQGEAEVETTRPLVDGSVTSFGSFAEGRLWFRLIPIQGSEAIAVEVRAPNSSWSEHAETITASVTPIP
;
A
#
# COMPACT_ATOMS: atom_id res chain seq x y z
N MET A 1 -41.87 6.68 -56.03
CA MET A 1 -41.73 7.56 -54.84
C MET A 1 -42.05 6.72 -53.63
N SER A 2 -41.06 6.36 -52.82
CA SER A 2 -41.30 5.94 -51.45
C SER A 2 -40.05 6.16 -50.60
N THR A 3 -40.32 6.45 -49.35
CA THR A 3 -39.59 7.34 -48.47
C THR A 3 -38.42 6.65 -47.76
N ARG A 4 -37.36 7.42 -47.52
CA ARG A 4 -36.16 7.06 -46.75
C ARG A 4 -36.53 6.70 -45.30
N TYR A 5 -35.90 5.67 -44.74
CA TYR A 5 -35.67 5.60 -43.30
C TYR A 5 -34.20 5.24 -43.05
N LEU A 6 -33.43 6.29 -42.74
CA LEU A 6 -32.10 6.21 -42.15
C LEU A 6 -32.33 5.91 -40.66
N VAL A 7 -32.16 4.66 -40.24
CA VAL A 7 -32.10 4.32 -38.81
C VAL A 7 -30.66 4.58 -38.38
N ALA A 8 -30.40 5.80 -37.91
CA ALA A 8 -29.18 6.11 -37.19
C ALA A 8 -29.33 5.50 -35.79
N THR A 9 -28.83 4.27 -35.62
CA THR A 9 -28.71 3.62 -34.32
C THR A 9 -27.67 4.40 -33.52
N LEU A 10 -28.16 5.30 -32.67
CA LEU A 10 -27.37 6.05 -31.70
C LEU A 10 -26.79 5.03 -30.70
N PHE A 11 -25.56 4.56 -30.94
CA PHE A 11 -24.76 3.88 -29.94
C PHE A 11 -24.42 4.92 -28.87
N VAL A 12 -25.25 5.00 -27.84
CA VAL A 12 -24.88 5.64 -26.57
C VAL A 12 -23.82 4.73 -25.96
N VAL A 13 -22.55 5.05 -26.25
CA VAL A 13 -21.41 4.56 -25.48
C VAL A 13 -21.54 5.21 -24.10
N CYS A 14 -22.25 4.54 -23.19
CA CYS A 14 -22.09 4.82 -21.76
C CYS A 14 -20.64 4.49 -21.41
N GLN A 15 -19.79 5.51 -21.44
CA GLN A 15 -18.50 5.54 -20.79
C GLN A 15 -18.77 5.42 -19.27
N VAL A 16 -18.94 4.19 -18.80
CA VAL A 16 -18.73 3.88 -17.39
C VAL A 16 -17.22 4.05 -17.21
N SER A 17 -16.79 5.15 -16.61
CA SER A 17 -15.43 5.25 -16.12
C SER A 17 -15.24 4.15 -15.08
N CYS A 18 -14.59 3.06 -15.48
CA CYS A 18 -14.20 1.95 -14.63
C CYS A 18 -13.31 2.47 -13.50
N GLY A 19 -13.85 2.56 -12.28
CA GLY A 19 -13.04 2.57 -11.07
C GLY A 19 -12.47 1.16 -10.85
N GLY A 20 -11.19 1.06 -10.50
CA GLY A 20 -10.38 -0.15 -10.40
C GLY A 20 -11.16 -1.44 -10.10
N SER A 21 -11.30 -2.28 -11.13
CA SER A 21 -12.05 -3.53 -11.06
C SER A 21 -11.20 -4.61 -10.40
N GLY A 22 -11.27 -4.68 -9.08
CA GLY A 22 -10.85 -5.85 -8.30
C GLY A 22 -11.89 -6.18 -7.24
N PRO A 23 -11.74 -7.31 -6.52
CA PRO A 23 -12.69 -7.71 -5.50
C PRO A 23 -12.90 -6.60 -4.46
N THR A 24 -14.13 -6.49 -3.98
CA THR A 24 -14.47 -5.67 -2.81
C THR A 24 -13.99 -6.40 -1.56
N ALA A 25 -13.41 -5.66 -0.62
CA ALA A 25 -12.97 -6.24 0.64
C ALA A 25 -14.15 -6.88 1.40
N PRO A 26 -13.97 -8.07 1.99
CA PRO A 26 -14.92 -8.58 2.97
C PRO A 26 -14.87 -7.71 4.23
N VAL A 27 -15.91 -7.83 5.07
CA VAL A 27 -15.89 -7.23 6.42
C VAL A 27 -14.68 -7.80 7.18
N LEU A 28 -13.94 -6.94 7.86
CA LEU A 28 -12.81 -7.36 8.69
C LEU A 28 -13.30 -8.33 9.77
N GLY A 29 -12.70 -9.52 9.79
CA GLY A 29 -12.99 -10.57 10.76
C GLY A 29 -12.14 -10.45 12.03
N THR A 30 -11.73 -11.61 12.55
CA THR A 30 -10.73 -11.69 13.61
C THR A 30 -9.32 -11.51 13.05
N THR A 31 -8.35 -11.31 13.94
CA THR A 31 -6.96 -11.01 13.60
C THR A 31 -5.99 -11.88 14.36
N SER A 32 -4.87 -12.21 13.71
CA SER A 32 -3.74 -12.94 14.27
C SER A 32 -2.54 -12.01 14.41
N GLU A 33 -1.61 -12.37 15.28
CA GLU A 33 -0.34 -11.66 15.46
C GLU A 33 0.83 -12.58 15.11
N MET A 34 1.81 -12.01 14.41
CA MET A 34 3.10 -12.64 14.11
C MET A 34 4.23 -11.70 14.49
N CYS A 35 5.31 -12.27 15.05
CA CYS A 35 6.52 -11.53 15.38
C CYS A 35 7.74 -12.11 14.64
N THR A 36 8.62 -11.21 14.20
CA THR A 36 9.98 -11.49 13.76
C THR A 36 10.96 -11.17 14.90
N ALA A 37 12.26 -11.18 14.61
CA ALA A 37 13.25 -10.68 15.57
C ALA A 37 13.15 -9.16 15.79
N GLY A 38 12.66 -8.39 14.79
CA GLY A 38 12.66 -6.93 14.81
C GLY A 38 11.31 -6.26 15.04
N PHE A 39 10.19 -6.97 14.85
CA PHE A 39 8.85 -6.37 15.00
C PHE A 39 7.75 -7.42 15.18
N CYS A 40 6.59 -6.98 15.66
CA CYS A 40 5.33 -7.72 15.57
C CYS A 40 4.34 -7.00 14.64
N VAL A 41 3.48 -7.76 13.97
CA VAL A 41 2.39 -7.28 13.10
C VAL A 41 1.12 -8.07 13.38
N THR A 42 -0.02 -7.37 13.46
CA THR A 42 -1.35 -7.97 13.47
C THR A 42 -1.95 -7.94 12.06
N TYR A 43 -2.57 -9.04 11.63
CA TYR A 43 -3.16 -9.17 10.30
C TYR A 43 -4.48 -9.97 10.35
N PRO A 44 -5.37 -9.84 9.34
CA PRO A 44 -6.63 -10.58 9.30
C PRO A 44 -6.40 -12.10 9.28
N ASP A 45 -7.17 -12.86 10.07
CA ASP A 45 -6.99 -14.32 10.22
C ASP A 45 -7.18 -15.12 8.92
N ASP A 46 -7.92 -14.55 7.97
CA ASP A 46 -8.15 -15.14 6.66
C ASP A 46 -6.98 -14.91 5.69
N TRP A 47 -5.98 -14.10 6.03
CA TRP A 47 -4.77 -13.91 5.24
C TRP A 47 -3.69 -14.92 5.59
N GLU A 48 -2.85 -15.26 4.62
CA GLU A 48 -1.79 -16.24 4.76
C GLU A 48 -0.41 -15.56 4.84
N VAL A 49 0.49 -16.11 5.65
CA VAL A 49 1.92 -15.76 5.61
C VAL A 49 2.51 -16.45 4.39
N VAL A 50 2.80 -15.67 3.34
CA VAL A 50 3.32 -16.16 2.06
C VAL A 50 4.82 -16.46 2.17
N ASP A 51 5.55 -15.57 2.84
CA ASP A 51 6.99 -15.70 3.07
C ASP A 51 7.38 -14.91 4.32
N SER A 52 8.44 -15.33 5.02
CA SER A 52 8.93 -14.62 6.19
C SER A 52 10.38 -14.98 6.52
N SER A 53 11.05 -14.03 7.15
CA SER A 53 12.35 -14.21 7.80
C SER A 53 12.41 -13.39 9.09
N ASP A 54 13.60 -13.33 9.70
CA ASP A 54 13.83 -12.46 10.85
C ASP A 54 13.71 -10.95 10.51
N GLU A 55 13.82 -10.59 9.23
CA GLU A 55 13.87 -9.19 8.76
C GLU A 55 12.60 -8.73 8.04
N PHE A 56 11.74 -9.65 7.60
CA PHE A 56 10.50 -9.31 6.89
C PHE A 56 9.39 -10.35 7.05
N VAL A 57 8.15 -9.91 6.81
CA VAL A 57 6.96 -10.75 6.66
C VAL A 57 6.20 -10.31 5.41
N SER A 58 5.81 -11.27 4.58
CA SER A 58 4.90 -11.07 3.45
C SER A 58 3.60 -11.82 3.71
N LEU A 59 2.48 -11.11 3.57
CA LEU A 59 1.13 -11.60 3.80
C LEU A 59 0.34 -11.50 2.50
N GLY A 60 -0.49 -12.49 2.20
CA GLY A 60 -1.33 -12.51 1.01
C GLY A 60 -2.78 -12.86 1.36
N HIS A 61 -3.73 -12.19 0.70
CA HIS A 61 -5.12 -12.59 0.78
C HIS A 61 -5.33 -13.86 -0.08
N PRO A 62 -6.04 -14.88 0.42
CA PRO A 62 -6.25 -16.12 -0.32
C PRO A 62 -7.01 -15.85 -1.62
N GLY A 63 -6.45 -16.36 -2.72
CA GLY A 63 -7.10 -16.31 -4.04
C GLY A 63 -6.94 -15.00 -4.81
N ASP A 64 -6.15 -14.03 -4.32
CA ASP A 64 -5.79 -12.83 -5.09
C ASP A 64 -4.42 -12.28 -4.67
N ASP A 65 -3.40 -12.58 -5.47
CA ASP A 65 -2.00 -12.14 -5.22
C ASP A 65 -1.81 -10.62 -5.35
N ALA A 66 -2.78 -9.89 -5.92
CA ALA A 66 -2.74 -8.42 -5.98
C ALA A 66 -3.08 -7.77 -4.64
N ILE A 67 -3.62 -8.55 -3.69
CA ILE A 67 -3.93 -8.10 -2.34
C ILE A 67 -2.89 -8.70 -1.40
N ALA A 68 -1.92 -7.87 -1.04
CA ALA A 68 -0.76 -8.30 -0.27
C ALA A 68 -0.31 -7.22 0.70
N ALA A 69 0.33 -7.65 1.78
CA ALA A 69 1.03 -6.77 2.70
C ALA A 69 2.46 -7.24 2.88
N THR A 70 3.39 -6.29 3.00
CA THR A 70 4.79 -6.57 3.32
C THR A 70 5.22 -5.66 4.46
N VAL A 71 5.79 -6.26 5.50
CA VAL A 71 6.45 -5.55 6.59
C VAL A 71 7.92 -5.92 6.55
N SER A 72 8.81 -4.93 6.51
CA SER A 72 10.25 -5.19 6.43
C SER A 72 11.08 -4.11 7.11
N GLY A 73 12.24 -4.51 7.62
CA GLY A 73 13.30 -3.56 7.95
C GLY A 73 13.87 -2.92 6.69
N ILE A 74 14.04 -1.60 6.70
CA ILE A 74 14.61 -0.85 5.58
C ILE A 74 15.66 0.16 6.04
N ASN A 75 16.45 0.64 5.08
CA ASN A 75 17.38 1.73 5.28
C ASN A 75 16.88 3.01 4.59
N MET A 76 16.51 4.02 5.38
CA MET A 76 16.00 5.32 4.88
C MET A 76 17.06 6.11 4.10
N GLU A 77 18.34 5.98 4.44
CA GLU A 77 19.42 6.63 3.69
C GLU A 77 19.48 6.10 2.25
N VAL A 78 19.29 4.80 2.04
CA VAL A 78 19.22 4.21 0.70
C VAL A 78 18.06 4.79 -0.11
N LEU A 79 16.86 4.92 0.48
CA LEU A 79 15.70 5.51 -0.21
C LEU A 79 15.98 6.95 -0.66
N VAL A 80 16.50 7.76 0.26
CA VAL A 80 16.79 9.18 0.06
C VAL A 80 17.88 9.38 -0.99
N THR A 81 18.99 8.65 -0.87
CA THR A 81 20.16 8.81 -1.75
C THR A 81 19.93 8.26 -3.15
N THR A 82 19.12 7.21 -3.29
CA THR A 82 18.68 6.71 -4.61
C THR A 82 17.91 7.77 -5.39
N ASN A 83 17.22 8.68 -4.69
CA ASN A 83 16.52 9.82 -5.27
C ASN A 83 17.41 11.06 -5.45
N GLY A 84 18.73 10.93 -5.33
CA GLY A 84 19.70 12.02 -5.52
C GLY A 84 19.73 13.04 -4.39
N LEU A 85 19.11 12.75 -3.25
CA LEU A 85 19.13 13.60 -2.06
C LEU A 85 20.27 13.21 -1.12
N THR A 86 20.67 14.11 -0.22
CA THR A 86 21.72 13.85 0.78
C THR A 86 21.12 13.46 2.12
N TRP A 87 21.71 12.48 2.81
CA TRP A 87 21.35 12.10 4.17
C TRP A 87 22.06 12.97 5.24
N PRO A 88 21.48 13.26 6.42
CA PRO A 88 20.17 12.83 6.94
C PRO A 88 18.97 13.64 6.44
N GLN A 89 17.80 12.99 6.40
CA GLN A 89 16.51 13.59 6.04
C GLN A 89 15.40 13.17 7.01
N THR A 90 14.25 13.85 6.94
CA THR A 90 13.07 13.49 7.74
C THR A 90 12.40 12.22 7.19
N PRO A 91 11.65 11.48 8.04
CA PRO A 91 10.87 10.32 7.58
C PRO A 91 9.90 10.67 6.44
N ASP A 92 9.34 11.87 6.45
CA ASP A 92 8.47 12.39 5.40
C ASP A 92 9.20 12.56 4.04
N VAL A 93 10.47 12.98 4.06
CA VAL A 93 11.30 12.99 2.84
C VAL A 93 11.58 11.57 2.37
N ALA A 94 11.94 10.65 3.27
CA ALA A 94 12.17 9.24 2.93
C ALA A 94 10.92 8.57 2.33
N LEU A 95 9.73 8.87 2.86
CA LEU A 95 8.46 8.40 2.32
C LEU A 95 8.20 8.95 0.92
N ARG A 96 8.44 10.25 0.66
CA ARG A 96 8.33 10.79 -0.70
C ARG A 96 9.33 10.13 -1.66
N SER A 97 10.54 9.87 -1.20
CA SER A 97 11.55 9.14 -1.96
C SER A 97 11.09 7.72 -2.30
N PHE A 98 10.39 7.04 -1.39
CA PHE A 98 9.76 5.75 -1.68
C PHE A 98 8.69 5.86 -2.77
N TRP A 99 7.75 6.80 -2.65
CA TRP A 99 6.69 6.98 -3.66
C TRP A 99 7.22 7.33 -5.05
N ALA A 100 8.32 8.08 -5.13
CA ALA A 100 8.98 8.39 -6.41
C ALA A 100 9.59 7.16 -7.12
N LEU A 101 9.76 6.04 -6.41
CA LEU A 101 10.24 4.76 -6.98
C LEU A 101 9.09 3.87 -7.46
N ILE A 102 7.84 4.13 -7.03
CA ILE A 102 6.69 3.32 -7.42
C ILE A 102 6.25 3.71 -8.82
N ASP A 103 6.05 2.69 -9.67
CA ASP A 103 5.52 2.86 -11.02
C ASP A 103 6.30 3.90 -11.83
N GLN A 104 7.63 3.88 -11.70
CA GLN A 104 8.54 4.85 -12.34
C GLN A 104 8.22 6.32 -12.00
N GLY A 105 7.60 6.56 -10.84
CA GLY A 105 7.19 7.89 -10.38
C GLY A 105 5.80 8.32 -10.83
N GLU A 106 5.02 7.44 -11.47
CA GLU A 106 3.64 7.72 -11.90
C GLU A 106 2.61 7.49 -10.79
N ALA A 107 3.04 6.99 -9.63
CA ALA A 107 2.18 6.84 -8.47
C ALA A 107 1.73 8.20 -7.89
N GLU A 108 0.45 8.30 -7.58
CA GLU A 108 -0.17 9.49 -7.00
C GLU A 108 -0.32 9.34 -5.49
N VAL A 109 0.31 10.24 -4.74
CA VAL A 109 0.11 10.35 -3.29
C VAL A 109 -1.11 11.20 -3.00
N GLU A 110 -2.14 10.62 -2.40
CA GLU A 110 -3.37 11.34 -2.04
C GLU A 110 -3.31 11.93 -0.64
N THR A 111 -2.65 11.24 0.29
CA THR A 111 -2.58 11.66 1.69
C THR A 111 -1.25 11.25 2.30
N THR A 112 -0.67 12.15 3.08
CA THR A 112 0.47 11.89 3.96
C THR A 112 0.17 12.47 5.33
N ARG A 113 0.41 11.69 6.40
CA ARG A 113 0.11 12.08 7.77
C ARG A 113 1.26 11.69 8.70
N PRO A 114 1.93 12.65 9.36
CA PRO A 114 2.83 12.34 10.45
C PRO A 114 2.03 11.86 11.66
N LEU A 115 2.61 10.94 12.42
CA LEU A 115 2.02 10.38 13.63
C LEU A 115 2.83 10.80 14.86
N VAL A 116 2.21 10.68 16.04
CA VAL A 116 2.77 11.14 17.32
C VAL A 116 4.01 10.35 17.76
N ASP A 117 4.16 9.12 17.25
CA ASP A 117 5.31 8.24 17.50
C ASP A 117 6.50 8.53 16.56
N GLY A 118 6.41 9.57 15.73
CA GLY A 118 7.43 9.92 14.75
C GLY A 118 7.37 9.12 13.45
N SER A 119 6.47 8.14 13.35
CA SER A 119 6.19 7.45 12.09
C SER A 119 5.40 8.36 11.14
N VAL A 120 5.41 8.01 9.86
CA VAL A 120 4.63 8.68 8.83
C VAL A 120 3.83 7.64 8.06
N THR A 121 2.54 7.92 7.85
CA THR A 121 1.67 7.08 7.00
C THR A 121 1.28 7.85 5.74
N SER A 122 1.04 7.12 4.67
CA SER A 122 0.57 7.66 3.40
C SER A 122 -0.34 6.69 2.69
N PHE A 123 -1.14 7.24 1.79
CA PHE A 123 -2.07 6.53 0.95
C PHE A 123 -2.09 7.14 -0.44
N GLY A 124 -2.19 6.30 -1.46
CA GLY A 124 -2.20 6.72 -2.84
C GLY A 124 -2.64 5.63 -3.81
N SER A 125 -2.50 5.93 -5.10
CA SER A 125 -2.76 5.00 -6.20
C SER A 125 -1.58 4.92 -7.16
N PHE A 126 -1.54 3.82 -7.90
CA PHE A 126 -0.58 3.53 -8.96
C PHE A 126 -1.27 2.65 -10.02
N ALA A 127 -0.62 2.33 -11.14
CA ALA A 127 -1.27 1.64 -12.26
C ALA A 127 -2.01 0.34 -11.86
N GLU A 128 -1.46 -0.43 -10.93
CA GLU A 128 -2.04 -1.72 -10.51
C GLU A 128 -2.99 -1.63 -9.29
N GLY A 129 -3.20 -0.45 -8.70
CA GLY A 129 -4.20 -0.29 -7.65
C GLY A 129 -3.91 0.79 -6.61
N ARG A 130 -4.09 0.44 -5.34
CA ARG A 130 -3.97 1.31 -4.16
C ARG A 130 -2.85 0.80 -3.27
N LEU A 131 -2.15 1.73 -2.64
CA LEU A 131 -1.10 1.43 -1.67
C LEU A 131 -1.31 2.27 -0.40
N TRP A 132 -1.32 1.59 0.73
CA TRP A 132 -1.17 2.17 2.05
C TRP A 132 0.24 1.88 2.52
N PHE A 133 0.91 2.90 3.01
CA PHE A 133 2.31 2.80 3.40
C PHE A 133 2.53 3.46 4.75
N ARG A 134 3.21 2.79 5.68
CA ARG A 134 3.70 3.40 6.92
C ARG A 134 5.21 3.18 7.04
N LEU A 135 5.92 4.23 7.43
CA LEU A 135 7.34 4.19 7.74
C LEU A 135 7.53 4.53 9.22
N ILE A 136 8.13 3.60 9.97
CA ILE A 136 8.37 3.69 11.42
C ILE A 136 9.89 3.80 11.65
N PRO A 137 10.43 5.00 11.91
CA PRO A 137 11.85 5.17 12.23
C PRO A 137 12.22 4.44 13.52
N ILE A 138 13.37 3.76 13.53
CA ILE A 138 13.91 3.09 14.72
C ILE A 138 15.08 3.89 15.28
N GLN A 139 16.23 3.85 14.61
CA GLN A 139 17.44 4.55 14.99
C GLN A 139 18.31 4.85 13.77
N GLY A 140 19.00 6.00 13.77
CA GLY A 140 19.87 6.38 12.65
C GLY A 140 19.13 6.35 11.32
N SER A 141 19.58 5.52 10.38
CA SER A 141 18.96 5.29 9.07
C SER A 141 17.98 4.12 9.06
N GLU A 142 17.84 3.36 10.15
CA GLU A 142 17.01 2.16 10.22
C GLU A 142 15.55 2.52 10.47
N ALA A 143 14.66 1.86 9.73
CA ALA A 143 13.21 1.97 9.88
C ALA A 143 12.52 0.65 9.57
N ILE A 144 11.27 0.51 9.98
CA ILE A 144 10.36 -0.53 9.49
C ILE A 144 9.41 0.11 8.49
N ALA A 145 9.27 -0.51 7.32
CA ALA A 145 8.29 -0.15 6.31
C ALA A 145 7.15 -1.16 6.30
N VAL A 146 5.93 -0.65 6.17
CA VAL A 146 4.71 -1.43 5.98
C VAL A 146 4.08 -1.00 4.68
N GLU A 147 3.95 -1.92 3.74
CA GLU A 147 3.25 -1.74 2.47
C GLU A 147 2.00 -2.63 2.46
N VAL A 148 0.83 -2.08 2.15
CA VAL A 148 -0.38 -2.87 1.88
C VAL A 148 -0.93 -2.47 0.53
N ARG A 149 -1.02 -3.42 -0.40
CA ARG A 149 -1.50 -3.23 -1.78
C ARG A 149 -2.86 -3.89 -1.93
N ALA A 150 -3.75 -3.21 -2.64
CA ALA A 150 -5.08 -3.75 -2.97
C ALA A 150 -5.63 -3.06 -4.23
N PRO A 151 -6.60 -3.66 -4.93
CA PRO A 151 -7.07 -3.13 -6.22
C PRO A 151 -7.92 -1.85 -6.08
N ASN A 152 -8.49 -1.57 -4.92
CA ASN A 152 -9.38 -0.42 -4.72
C ASN A 152 -9.47 -0.03 -3.23
N SER A 153 -10.10 1.11 -2.95
CA SER A 153 -10.18 1.70 -1.61
C SER A 153 -11.09 0.96 -0.63
N SER A 154 -11.88 -0.04 -1.05
CA SER A 154 -12.71 -0.81 -0.11
C SER A 154 -11.88 -1.60 0.91
N TRP A 155 -10.60 -1.81 0.61
CA TRP A 155 -9.62 -2.48 1.47
C TRP A 155 -9.00 -1.59 2.55
N SER A 156 -9.44 -0.33 2.69
CA SER A 156 -8.83 0.62 3.62
C SER A 156 -8.83 0.14 5.06
N GLU A 157 -9.92 -0.50 5.52
CA GLU A 157 -10.03 -0.99 6.91
C GLU A 157 -9.00 -2.10 7.22
N HIS A 158 -8.80 -3.02 6.27
CA HIS A 158 -7.78 -4.08 6.37
C HIS A 158 -6.38 -3.48 6.38
N ALA A 159 -6.10 -2.55 5.46
CA ALA A 159 -4.80 -1.90 5.34
C ALA A 159 -4.46 -1.05 6.57
N GLU A 160 -5.43 -0.31 7.12
CA GLU A 160 -5.27 0.48 8.34
C GLU A 160 -5.02 -0.42 9.55
N THR A 161 -5.69 -1.57 9.64
CA THR A 161 -5.44 -2.57 10.70
C THR A 161 -4.00 -3.06 10.69
N ILE A 162 -3.50 -3.48 9.53
CA ILE A 162 -2.13 -3.98 9.39
C ILE A 162 -1.13 -2.85 9.67
N THR A 163 -1.25 -1.71 8.98
CA THR A 163 -0.30 -0.59 9.10
C THR A 163 -0.27 0.01 10.50
N ALA A 164 -1.39 0.08 11.22
CA ALA A 164 -1.46 0.61 12.58
C ALA A 164 -0.84 -0.34 13.62
N SER A 165 -0.91 -1.65 13.38
CA SER A 165 -0.52 -2.68 14.36
C SER A 165 0.98 -2.90 14.51
N VAL A 166 1.78 -2.48 13.52
CA VAL A 166 3.22 -2.80 13.53
C VAL A 166 3.93 -2.13 14.70
N THR A 167 4.57 -2.96 15.51
CA THR A 167 5.29 -2.54 16.71
C THR A 167 6.75 -3.02 16.64
N PRO A 168 7.74 -2.11 16.70
CA PRO A 168 9.15 -2.52 16.75
C PRO A 168 9.48 -3.28 18.03
N ILE A 169 10.36 -4.27 17.92
CA ILE A 169 10.98 -4.97 19.05
C ILE A 169 12.35 -4.31 19.29
N PRO A 170 12.62 -3.77 20.50
CA PRO A 170 13.87 -3.09 20.82
C PRO A 170 15.08 -4.02 21.02
#